data_AF-A0A358TWU0-F1
#
_entry.id   AF-A0A358TWU0-F1
#
_cell.length_a   1.000
_cell.length_b   1.000
_cell.length_c   1.000
_cell.angle_alpha   90.00
_cell.angle_beta   90.00
_cell.angle_gamma   90.00
#
_symmetry.space_group_name_H-M   'P 1'
#
loop_
_entity.id
_entity.type
_entity.pdbx_description
1 polymer ?
#
loop_
_entity_poly.entity_id
_entity_poly.type
_entity_poly.pdbx_seq_one_letter_code
_entity_poly.pdbx_strand_id
1 'polypeptide(L)'
;MNDLAEYKRKHHKKKYVQDLVFPEGILDVIEADYPSQYFLMLEDRAQITALFSNEEWIDILTKSRSSYRCHIQRMNLTRKYLAQGI
;
A
#
# COMPACT_ATOMS: atom_id res chain seq x y z
N MET A 1 18.57 -16.36 -4.18
CA MET A 1 18.51 -14.91 -3.90
C MET A 1 17.74 -14.27 -5.03
N ASN A 2 16.55 -13.72 -4.77
CA ASN A 2 15.87 -12.86 -5.75
C ASN A 2 16.57 -11.50 -5.70
N ASP A 3 17.11 -11.05 -6.83
CA ASP A 3 17.70 -9.73 -6.97
C ASP A 3 16.63 -8.65 -6.71
N LEU A 4 16.97 -7.61 -5.94
CA LEU A 4 16.12 -6.45 -5.67
C LEU A 4 15.58 -5.84 -6.98
N ALA A 5 16.38 -5.91 -8.05
CA ALA A 5 15.98 -5.45 -9.38
C ALA A 5 14.92 -6.34 -10.06
N GLU A 6 14.88 -7.63 -9.72
CA GLU A 6 13.87 -8.57 -10.21
C GLU A 6 12.53 -8.40 -9.46
N TYR A 7 12.59 -8.18 -8.15
CA TYR A 7 11.42 -7.86 -7.32
C TYR A 7 10.69 -6.61 -7.82
N LYS A 8 11.43 -5.50 -7.98
CA LYS A 8 10.88 -4.23 -8.49
C LYS A 8 10.22 -4.37 -9.86
N ARG A 9 10.82 -5.16 -10.77
CA ARG A 9 10.26 -5.44 -12.11
C ARG A 9 8.92 -6.19 -12.06
N LYS A 10 8.77 -7.15 -11.15
CA LYS A 10 7.52 -7.93 -11.00
C LYS A 10 6.39 -7.12 -10.38
N HIS A 11 6.71 -6.24 -9.43
CA HIS A 11 5.71 -5.47 -8.67
C HIS A 11 5.25 -4.18 -9.37
N HIS A 12 6.10 -3.55 -10.20
CA HIS A 12 5.66 -2.45 -11.09
C HIS A 12 4.51 -2.86 -12.03
N LYS A 13 4.48 -4.13 -12.47
CA LYS A 13 3.42 -4.65 -13.33
C LYS A 13 2.09 -4.87 -12.60
N LYS A 14 2.11 -5.01 -11.26
CA LYS A 14 0.90 -5.13 -10.42
C LYS A 14 0.27 -3.76 -10.12
N LYS A 15 1.07 -2.70 -10.00
CA LYS A 15 0.60 -1.32 -9.73
C LYS A 15 -0.51 -0.89 -10.71
N TYR A 16 -0.33 -1.19 -12.01
CA TYR A 16 -1.29 -0.84 -13.06
C TYR A 16 -2.66 -1.56 -12.96
N VAL A 17 -2.72 -2.70 -12.28
CA VAL A 17 -3.97 -3.46 -12.05
C VAL A 17 -4.61 -3.10 -10.70
N GLN A 18 -3.79 -2.65 -9.75
CA GLN A 18 -4.21 -2.25 -8.40
C GLN A 18 -4.90 -0.87 -8.38
N ASP A 19 -4.60 -0.02 -9.36
CA ASP A 19 -5.27 1.28 -9.59
C ASP A 19 -6.80 1.16 -9.74
N LEU A 20 -7.33 -0.04 -10.00
CA LEU A 20 -8.76 -0.22 -10.25
C LEU A 20 -9.64 -0.46 -9.03
N VAL A 21 -9.21 -0.97 -7.87
CA VAL A 21 -10.20 -1.24 -6.78
C VAL A 21 -9.69 -1.19 -5.34
N PHE A 22 -8.44 -1.52 -4.99
CA PHE A 22 -8.14 -1.83 -3.58
C PHE A 22 -7.38 -0.70 -2.85
N PRO A 23 -7.79 -0.33 -1.61
CA PRO A 23 -7.05 0.62 -0.81
C PRO A 23 -5.70 0.03 -0.37
N GLU A 24 -4.68 0.88 -0.32
CA GLU A 24 -3.33 0.50 0.10
C GLU A 24 -3.31 0.20 1.60
N GLY A 25 -2.92 -1.02 1.95
CA GLY A 25 -2.66 -1.45 3.32
C GLY A 25 -1.31 -0.95 3.83
N ILE A 26 -1.08 -1.13 5.13
CA ILE A 26 0.19 -0.74 5.78
C ILE A 26 1.39 -1.39 5.08
N LEU A 27 1.30 -2.67 4.72
CA LEU A 27 2.39 -3.37 4.03
C LEU A 27 2.62 -2.86 2.61
N ASP A 28 1.56 -2.46 1.89
CA ASP A 28 1.68 -1.89 0.55
C ASP A 28 2.42 -0.55 0.59
N VAL A 29 2.11 0.29 1.60
CA VAL A 29 2.81 1.57 1.82
C VAL A 29 4.27 1.34 2.19
N ILE A 30 4.56 0.40 3.09
CA ILE A 30 5.93 0.06 3.48
C ILE A 30 6.73 -0.48 2.29
N GLU A 31 6.14 -1.37 1.50
CA GLU A 31 6.78 -1.93 0.31
C GLU A 31 7.16 -0.84 -0.71
N ALA A 32 6.26 0.13 -0.92
CA ALA A 32 6.45 1.20 -1.88
C ALA A 32 7.46 2.25 -1.42
N ASP A 33 7.35 2.71 -0.17
CA ASP A 33 8.07 3.88 0.33
C ASP A 33 9.34 3.51 1.11
N TYR A 34 9.37 2.31 1.71
CA TYR A 34 10.46 1.81 2.57
C TYR A 34 10.90 0.40 2.16
N PRO A 35 11.31 0.19 0.89
CA PRO A 35 11.58 -1.15 0.36
C PRO A 35 12.68 -1.89 1.13
N SER A 36 13.71 -1.19 1.62
CA SER A 36 14.79 -1.81 2.40
C SER A 36 14.28 -2.41 3.72
N GLN A 37 13.45 -1.66 4.44
CA GLN A 37 12.81 -2.09 5.68
C GLN A 37 11.82 -3.23 5.41
N TYR A 38 11.07 -3.16 4.31
CA TYR A 38 10.19 -4.23 3.87
C TYR A 38 10.94 -5.56 3.69
N PHE A 39 12.12 -5.54 3.05
CA PHE A 39 12.96 -6.74 2.94
C PHE A 39 13.44 -7.25 4.29
N LEU A 40 13.86 -6.37 5.20
CA LEU A 40 14.27 -6.77 6.55
C LEU A 40 13.13 -7.42 7.35
N MET A 41 11.89 -6.96 7.16
CA MET A 41 10.69 -7.58 7.74
C MET A 41 10.45 -8.98 7.17
N LEU A 42 10.57 -9.16 5.84
CA LEU A 42 10.35 -10.46 5.20
C LEU A 42 11.39 -11.51 5.58
N GLU A 43 12.62 -11.09 5.86
CA GLU A 43 13.70 -11.98 6.28
C GLU A 43 13.66 -12.31 7.80
N ASP A 44 12.65 -11.83 8.53
CA ASP A 44 12.50 -11.93 10.01
C ASP A 44 13.75 -11.45 10.77
N ARG A 45 14.49 -10.52 10.18
CA ARG A 45 15.77 -10.04 10.71
C ARG A 45 15.60 -8.94 11.75
N ALA A 46 14.40 -8.38 11.90
CA ALA A 46 14.10 -7.31 12.83
C ALA A 46 12.61 -7.27 13.21
N GLN A 47 12.34 -6.87 14.45
CA GLN A 47 10.97 -6.56 14.88
C GLN A 47 10.46 -5.33 14.13
N ILE A 48 9.27 -5.45 13.53
CA ILE A 48 8.61 -4.42 12.71
C ILE A 48 8.58 -3.05 13.42
N THR A 49 8.36 -3.03 14.73
CA THR A 49 8.28 -1.82 15.55
C THR A 49 9.59 -1.07 15.66
N ALA A 50 10.74 -1.73 15.48
CA ALA A 50 12.07 -1.13 15.57
C ALA A 50 12.62 -0.64 14.22
N LEU A 51 11.94 -0.95 13.11
CA LEU A 51 12.39 -0.60 11.75
C LEU A 51 12.02 0.81 11.31
N PHE A 52 11.10 1.44 12.05
CA PHE A 52 10.56 2.75 11.72
C PHE A 52 10.56 3.63 12.98
N SER A 53 10.90 4.89 12.79
CA SER A 53 10.68 5.95 13.77
C SER A 53 9.18 6.19 13.99
N ASN A 54 8.85 6.94 15.05
CA ASN A 54 7.45 7.30 15.32
C ASN A 54 6.85 8.16 14.20
N GLU A 55 7.66 9.06 13.63
CA GLU A 55 7.29 9.93 12.53
C GLU A 55 7.00 9.12 11.26
N GLU A 56 7.85 8.14 10.94
CA GLU A 56 7.62 7.21 9.81
C GLU A 56 6.36 6.37 10.03
N TRP A 57 6.10 5.90 11.25
CA TRP A 57 4.84 5.21 11.57
C TRP A 57 3.61 6.10 11.37
N ILE A 58 3.67 7.37 11.79
CA ILE A 58 2.58 8.33 11.57
C ILE A 58 2.34 8.52 10.08
N ASP A 59 3.39 8.67 9.27
CA ASP A 59 3.26 8.81 7.81
C ASP A 59 2.65 7.57 7.16
N ILE A 60 3.16 6.37 7.47
CA ILE A 60 2.68 5.09 6.96
C ILE A 60 1.18 4.91 7.25
N LEU A 61 0.78 5.13 8.51
CA LEU A 61 -0.61 5.00 8.95
C LEU A 61 -1.51 6.05 8.28
N THR A 62 -1.01 7.27 8.11
CA THR A 62 -1.75 8.36 7.46
C THR A 62 -2.02 8.07 5.98
N LYS A 63 -1.02 7.56 5.26
CA LYS A 63 -1.15 7.18 3.84
C LYS A 63 -2.14 6.04 3.66
N SER A 64 -1.99 4.95 4.43
CA SER A 64 -2.92 3.82 4.35
C SER A 64 -4.37 4.23 4.69
N ARG A 65 -4.56 5.03 5.74
CA ARG A 65 -5.88 5.57 6.11
C ARG A 65 -6.48 6.46 5.02
N SER A 66 -5.67 7.31 4.39
CA SER A 66 -6.11 8.20 3.32
C SER A 66 -6.53 7.41 2.08
N SER A 67 -5.76 6.38 1.72
CA SER A 67 -6.09 5.46 0.63
C SER A 67 -7.45 4.78 0.85
N TYR A 68 -7.68 4.28 2.08
CA TYR A 68 -8.98 3.70 2.47
C TYR A 68 -10.14 4.69 2.39
N ARG A 69 -9.93 5.93 2.87
CA ARG A 69 -10.95 6.99 2.79
C ARG A 69 -11.34 7.28 1.34
N CYS A 70 -10.36 7.40 0.45
CA CYS A 70 -10.59 7.61 -0.98
C CYS A 70 -11.38 6.45 -1.60
N HIS A 71 -11.04 5.20 -1.26
CA HIS A 71 -11.76 4.03 -1.71
C HIS A 71 -13.25 4.06 -1.31
N ILE A 72 -13.56 4.32 -0.04
CA ILE A 72 -14.94 4.42 0.44
C ILE A 72 -15.72 5.56 -0.27
N GLN A 73 -15.08 6.70 -0.49
CA GLN A 73 -15.69 7.82 -1.22
C GLN A 73 -16.05 7.42 -2.66
N ARG A 74 -15.13 6.73 -3.36
CA ARG A 74 -15.38 6.20 -4.72
C ARG A 74 -16.53 5.21 -4.72
N MET A 75 -16.55 4.23 -3.81
CA MET A 75 -17.64 3.26 -3.70
C MET A 75 -19.00 3.92 -3.50
N ASN A 76 -19.06 4.95 -2.63
CA ASN A 76 -20.30 5.67 -2.38
C ASN A 76 -20.78 6.46 -3.60
N LEU A 77 -19.85 7.06 -4.37
CA LEU A 77 -20.18 7.72 -5.64
C LEU A 77 -20.70 6.70 -6.67
N THR A 78 -20.01 5.57 -6.86
CA THR A 78 -20.45 4.52 -7.77
C THR A 78 -21.84 3.99 -7.43
N ARG A 79 -22.14 3.75 -6.14
CA ARG A 79 -23.49 3.34 -5.71
C ARG A 79 -24.54 4.40 -6.03
N LYS A 80 -24.24 5.69 -5.85
CA LYS A 80 -25.17 6.78 -6.18
C LYS A 80 -25.49 6.80 -7.68
N TYR A 81 -24.48 6.68 -8.54
CA TYR A 81 -24.70 6.64 -9.99
C TYR A 81 -25.50 5.41 -10.44
N LEU A 82 -25.20 4.23 -9.89
CA LEU A 82 -25.96 3.01 -10.18
C LEU A 82 -27.42 3.10 -9.72
N ALA A 83 -27.68 3.72 -8.57
CA ALA A 83 -29.03 3.93 -8.06
C ALA A 83 -29.85 4.96 -8.88
N GLN A 84 -29.17 5.81 -9.67
CA GLN A 84 -29.80 6.82 -10.52
C GLN A 84 -30.09 6.34 -11.95
N GLY A 85 -29.72 5.10 -12.30
CA GLY A 85 -30.12 4.46 -13.57
C GLY A 85 -29.61 5.16 -14.83
N ILE A 86 -28.41 5.75 -14.77
CA ILE A 86 -27.65 6.22 -15.95
C ILE A 86 -26.75 5.09 -16.42
#